data_AF-A0A061ITU3-F1
#
_entry.id   AF-A0A061ITU3-F1
#
_cell.length_a   1.000
_cell.length_b   1.000
_cell.length_c   1.000
_cell.angle_alpha   90.00
_cell.angle_beta   90.00
_cell.angle_gamma   90.00
#
_symmetry.space_group_name_H-M   'P 1'
#
loop_
_entity.id
_entity.type
_entity.pdbx_description
1 polymer ?
#
loop_
_entity_poly.entity_id
_entity_poly.type
_entity_poly.pdbx_seq_one_letter_code
_entity_poly.pdbx_strand_id
1 'polypeptide(L)'
;MRHTVHVLRLLLLCCCAGVFAAAEHRCIFDRISRKAGPPMRAIVRELPGRERGGMQVLTASVPDWAPIRFKVFSEDMNNSSRYCTAAGESRPDLEGGTRVCRRKDVLTAEKKSIILNQVFPKAIKLHMDRLHVQPFMNVLVVPNFTAGTLCGYFEIPSSHHTTGVSGADMLLYAAAAPTRGFTHAWAVACFALDDRRPVVGVMNIGPGTVTESEFSVRVAAHGIAHALGFGRRFFEARNMTQTIPEVRGKENVLVVSSPKTLEKTRAHFNCTSAPGMELEDEGGDLTAWSHWKRRNAKDELMAAINSAGYYTALTMAAFADLGFYRVQWDMAERMPWGSNSGCELLTQKCLTKGVTQYPEMFLPRCKSTFCYAHRIVLPWGTAILSAA
;
A
#
# COMPACT_ATOMS: atom_id res chain seq x y z
N MET A 1 44.89 29.00 24.53
CA MET A 1 44.03 27.89 25.02
C MET A 1 42.53 28.05 24.73
N ARG A 2 42.03 29.17 24.15
CA ARG A 2 40.60 29.31 23.76
C ARG A 2 40.29 28.94 22.30
N HIS A 3 41.27 28.95 21.40
CA HIS A 3 41.05 28.60 19.98
C HIS A 3 41.02 27.09 19.69
N THR A 4 41.69 26.27 20.50
CA THR A 4 41.71 24.80 20.33
C THR A 4 40.41 24.12 20.75
N VAL A 5 39.62 24.72 21.64
CA VAL A 5 38.34 24.18 22.12
C VAL A 5 37.21 24.36 21.10
N HIS A 6 37.27 25.40 20.26
CA HIS A 6 36.28 25.63 19.21
C HIS A 6 36.46 24.70 18.00
N VAL A 7 37.71 24.36 17.66
CA VAL A 7 37.99 23.39 16.58
C VAL A 7 37.58 21.97 16.99
N LEU A 8 37.78 21.60 18.26
CA LEU A 8 37.36 20.28 18.77
C LEU A 8 35.83 20.14 18.84
N ARG A 9 35.10 21.23 19.14
CA ARG A 9 33.62 21.23 19.11
C ARG A 9 33.04 21.17 17.70
N LEU A 10 33.69 21.77 16.69
CA LEU A 10 33.27 21.62 15.29
C LEU A 10 33.55 20.21 14.76
N LEU A 11 34.65 19.57 15.15
CA LEU A 11 34.98 18.19 14.76
C LEU A 11 34.05 17.16 15.41
N LEU A 12 33.63 17.36 16.66
CA LEU A 12 32.66 16.49 17.35
C LEU A 12 31.23 16.60 16.78
N LEU A 13 30.84 17.76 16.24
CA LEU A 13 29.55 17.91 15.52
C LEU A 13 29.58 17.28 14.11
N CYS A 14 30.77 17.07 13.52
CA CYS A 14 30.92 16.40 12.23
C CYS A 14 30.86 14.87 12.31
N CYS A 15 31.13 14.27 13.48
CA CYS A 15 31.15 12.80 13.65
C CYS A 15 29.81 12.17 14.09
N CYS A 16 28.78 12.96 14.39
CA CYS A 16 27.46 12.45 14.79
C CYS A 16 26.37 12.58 13.71
N ALA A 17 26.68 13.11 12.53
CA ALA A 17 25.82 13.00 11.37
C ALA A 17 25.98 11.62 10.72
N GLY A 18 25.63 10.58 11.48
CA GLY A 18 25.34 9.28 10.90
C GLY A 18 24.27 9.50 9.83
N VAL A 19 24.59 9.16 8.59
CA VAL A 19 23.67 9.21 7.46
C VAL A 19 22.50 8.26 7.77
N PHE A 20 21.49 8.77 8.46
CA PHE A 20 20.17 8.18 8.42
C PHE A 20 19.58 8.58 7.07
N ALA A 21 20.03 7.89 6.02
CA ALA A 21 19.17 7.71 4.87
C ALA A 21 17.91 7.03 5.42
N ALA A 22 16.83 7.78 5.59
CA ALA A 22 15.52 7.19 5.85
C ALA A 22 15.35 6.12 4.78
N ALA A 23 15.28 4.85 5.19
CA ALA A 23 15.17 3.74 4.25
C ALA A 23 13.86 3.93 3.50
N GLU A 24 13.95 4.37 2.24
CA GLU A 24 12.79 4.59 1.39
C GLU A 24 12.15 3.22 1.10
N HIS A 25 10.93 2.98 1.60
CA HIS A 25 10.21 1.78 1.20
C HIS A 25 9.74 1.94 -0.23
N ARG A 26 10.22 1.09 -1.12
CA ARG A 26 9.69 0.94 -2.47
C ARG A 26 8.73 -0.24 -2.49
N CYS A 27 7.46 0.02 -2.76
CA CYS A 27 6.48 -1.04 -2.90
C CYS A 27 6.85 -1.94 -4.09
N ILE A 28 6.54 -3.23 -3.98
CA ILE A 28 6.77 -4.23 -5.04
C ILE A 28 5.47 -4.92 -5.47
N PHE A 29 4.32 -4.34 -5.13
CA PHE A 29 3.01 -4.92 -5.37
C PHE A 29 2.83 -5.36 -6.82
N ASP A 30 3.24 -4.55 -7.80
CA ASP A 30 3.03 -4.89 -9.22
C ASP A 30 3.79 -6.16 -9.63
N ARG A 31 5.01 -6.36 -9.11
CA ARG A 31 5.80 -7.59 -9.31
C ARG A 31 5.11 -8.80 -8.68
N ILE A 32 4.68 -8.64 -7.44
CA ILE A 32 4.06 -9.72 -6.66
C ILE A 32 2.70 -10.10 -7.24
N SER A 33 1.89 -9.12 -7.62
CA SER A 33 0.57 -9.29 -8.23
C SER A 33 0.66 -10.00 -9.59
N ARG A 34 1.68 -9.70 -10.42
CA ARG A 34 1.90 -10.45 -11.67
C ARG A 34 2.17 -11.93 -11.41
N LYS A 35 2.98 -12.27 -10.39
CA LYS A 35 3.21 -13.66 -9.97
C LYS A 35 1.97 -14.32 -9.38
N ALA A 36 1.18 -13.59 -8.59
CA ALA A 36 -0.02 -14.12 -7.94
C ALA A 36 -1.13 -14.43 -8.96
N GLY A 37 -1.21 -13.67 -10.05
CA GLY A 37 -2.37 -13.71 -10.94
C GLY A 37 -3.59 -13.01 -10.32
N PRO A 38 -4.76 -13.02 -11.01
CA PRO A 38 -5.99 -12.49 -10.42
C PRO A 38 -6.40 -13.33 -9.19
N PRO A 39 -7.09 -12.74 -8.20
CA PRO A 39 -7.63 -13.50 -7.08
C PRO A 39 -8.52 -14.64 -7.59
N MET A 40 -8.44 -15.79 -6.93
CA MET A 40 -9.40 -16.86 -7.17
C MET A 40 -10.80 -16.35 -6.85
N ARG A 41 -11.80 -16.79 -7.62
CA ARG A 41 -13.19 -16.38 -7.44
C ARG A 41 -13.98 -17.50 -6.80
N ALA A 42 -14.97 -17.13 -5.99
CA ALA A 42 -16.02 -18.06 -5.63
C ALA A 42 -16.66 -18.61 -6.91
N ILE A 43 -16.87 -19.93 -6.96
CA ILE A 43 -17.66 -20.57 -8.01
C ILE A 43 -19.00 -20.91 -7.37
N VAL A 44 -20.02 -20.10 -7.65
CA VAL A 44 -21.39 -20.48 -7.32
C VAL A 44 -21.83 -21.54 -8.32
N ARG A 45 -21.95 -22.79 -7.86
CA ARG A 45 -22.83 -23.75 -8.52
C ARG A 45 -24.25 -23.38 -8.10
N GLU A 46 -25.05 -22.87 -9.03
CA GLU A 46 -26.50 -22.84 -8.84
C GLU A 46 -26.96 -24.27 -8.60
N LEU A 47 -27.41 -24.57 -7.38
CA LEU A 47 -28.10 -25.82 -7.10
C LEU A 47 -29.47 -25.74 -7.80
N PRO A 48 -29.93 -26.79 -8.51
CA PRO A 48 -31.26 -26.79 -9.10
C PRO A 48 -32.30 -26.51 -8.01
N GLY A 49 -33.06 -25.43 -8.20
CA GLY A 49 -34.09 -24.99 -7.28
C GLY A 49 -35.10 -26.11 -7.04
N ARG A 50 -35.21 -26.55 -5.78
CA ARG A 50 -36.30 -27.40 -5.35
C ARG A 50 -37.52 -26.49 -5.20
N GLU A 51 -38.41 -26.52 -6.18
CA GLU A 51 -39.73 -25.89 -6.08
C GLU A 51 -40.42 -26.31 -4.78
N ARG A 52 -40.76 -25.33 -3.94
CA ARG A 52 -41.91 -25.39 -3.04
C ARG A 52 -42.31 -23.97 -2.64
N GLY A 53 -43.58 -23.69 -2.88
CA GLY A 53 -44.18 -22.36 -2.89
C GLY A 53 -44.31 -21.69 -1.53
N GLY A 54 -44.69 -20.41 -1.61
CA GLY A 54 -45.02 -19.59 -0.46
C GLY A 54 -44.46 -18.18 -0.62
N MET A 55 -45.24 -17.30 -1.25
CA MET A 55 -44.99 -15.86 -1.27
C MET A 55 -44.99 -15.33 0.17
N GLN A 56 -43.82 -15.08 0.73
CA GLN A 56 -43.61 -14.02 1.71
C GLN A 56 -42.56 -13.09 1.14
N VAL A 57 -43.02 -11.90 0.72
CA VAL A 57 -42.15 -10.76 0.48
C VAL A 57 -41.64 -10.33 1.86
N LEU A 58 -40.63 -11.05 2.37
CA LEU A 58 -39.72 -10.49 3.34
C LEU A 58 -39.00 -9.37 2.59
N THR A 59 -39.35 -8.13 2.92
CA THR A 59 -38.52 -6.97 2.67
C THR A 59 -37.16 -7.26 3.31
N ALA A 60 -36.26 -7.88 2.55
CA ALA A 60 -34.89 -8.13 2.97
C ALA A 60 -34.29 -6.74 3.22
N SER A 61 -34.20 -6.36 4.50
CA SER A 61 -33.44 -5.22 4.94
C SER A 61 -32.05 -5.39 4.33
N VAL A 62 -31.69 -4.52 3.39
CA VAL A 62 -30.33 -4.45 2.87
C VAL A 62 -29.42 -4.38 4.09
N PRO A 63 -28.43 -5.27 4.27
CA PRO A 63 -27.55 -5.20 5.43
C PRO A 63 -26.93 -3.80 5.49
N ASP A 64 -27.15 -3.12 6.60
CA ASP A 64 -26.62 -1.79 6.82
C ASP A 64 -25.10 -1.80 6.67
N TRP A 65 -24.57 -0.73 6.07
CA TRP A 65 -23.14 -0.57 5.87
C TRP A 65 -22.43 -0.37 7.21
N ALA A 66 -21.52 -1.27 7.55
CA ALA A 66 -20.80 -1.24 8.83
C ALA A 66 -19.28 -1.19 8.61
N PRO A 67 -18.48 -0.76 9.61
CA PRO A 67 -17.02 -0.82 9.53
C PRO A 67 -16.53 -2.21 9.13
N ILE A 68 -15.58 -2.26 8.20
CA ILE A 68 -14.99 -3.53 7.74
C ILE A 68 -14.36 -4.30 8.90
N ARG A 69 -14.58 -5.62 8.97
CA ARG A 69 -14.00 -6.48 10.02
C ARG A 69 -12.84 -7.29 9.47
N PHE A 70 -11.69 -7.22 10.13
CA PHE A 70 -10.51 -8.01 9.79
C PHE A 70 -10.29 -9.16 10.77
N LYS A 71 -9.79 -10.29 10.26
CA LYS A 71 -9.11 -11.30 11.07
C LYS A 71 -7.72 -11.55 10.51
N VAL A 72 -6.71 -11.40 11.36
CA VAL A 72 -5.31 -11.62 11.00
C VAL A 72 -4.86 -12.97 11.56
N PHE A 73 -4.20 -13.77 10.72
CA PHE A 73 -3.62 -15.05 11.11
C PHE A 73 -2.13 -15.02 10.85
N SER A 74 -1.34 -15.61 11.74
CA SER A 74 0.13 -15.48 11.72
C SER A 74 0.85 -16.82 11.85
N GLU A 75 0.28 -17.89 11.30
CA GLU A 75 0.86 -19.24 11.40
C GLU A 75 2.28 -19.31 10.87
N ASP A 76 2.56 -18.57 9.79
CA ASP A 76 3.90 -18.39 9.26
C ASP A 76 4.91 -17.82 10.27
N MET A 77 4.48 -17.03 11.24
CA MET A 77 5.35 -16.49 12.31
C MET A 77 5.45 -17.42 13.53
N ASN A 78 4.72 -18.53 13.54
CA ASN A 78 4.75 -19.57 14.58
C ASN A 78 5.55 -20.80 14.16
N ASN A 79 5.87 -20.93 12.87
CA ASN A 79 6.64 -22.04 12.32
C ASN A 79 8.08 -21.61 11.99
N SER A 80 9.06 -22.11 12.75
CA SER A 80 10.48 -21.73 12.63
C SER A 80 11.12 -22.06 11.27
N SER A 81 10.51 -22.92 10.46
CA SER A 81 10.94 -23.20 9.08
C SER A 81 10.54 -22.11 8.08
N ARG A 82 9.69 -21.17 8.49
CA ARG A 82 9.02 -20.17 7.63
C ARG A 82 9.58 -18.76 7.78
N TYR A 83 10.32 -18.50 8.86
CA TYR A 83 10.97 -17.22 9.13
C TYR A 83 12.41 -17.44 9.63
N CYS A 84 13.22 -16.38 9.59
CA CYS A 84 14.60 -16.43 10.04
C CYS A 84 14.69 -16.49 11.57
N THR A 85 15.24 -17.57 12.11
CA THR A 85 15.52 -17.74 13.55
C THR A 85 16.95 -17.34 13.92
N ALA A 86 17.89 -17.48 12.98
CA ALA A 86 19.29 -17.08 13.13
C ALA A 86 19.85 -16.53 11.80
N ALA A 87 20.94 -15.76 11.90
CA ALA A 87 21.67 -15.31 10.72
C ALA A 87 22.44 -16.49 10.09
N GLY A 88 22.49 -16.54 8.76
CA GLY A 88 23.14 -17.60 7.99
C GLY A 88 22.19 -18.73 7.57
N GLU A 89 21.02 -18.86 8.18
CA GLU A 89 20.00 -19.83 7.77
C GLU A 89 19.42 -19.51 6.39
N SER A 90 18.94 -20.52 5.67
CA SER A 90 18.12 -20.33 4.47
C SER A 90 16.64 -20.52 4.82
N ARG A 91 15.81 -19.55 4.43
CA ARG A 91 14.35 -19.59 4.65
C ARG A 91 13.59 -19.18 3.39
N PRO A 92 12.34 -19.64 3.21
CA PRO A 92 11.50 -19.20 2.09
C PRO A 92 11.37 -17.68 2.06
N ASP A 93 11.38 -17.08 0.87
CA ASP A 93 11.12 -15.64 0.70
C ASP A 93 9.65 -15.32 0.39
N LEU A 94 8.80 -16.35 0.34
CA LEU A 94 7.37 -16.30 -0.01
C LEU A 94 7.11 -15.77 -1.43
N GLU A 95 8.13 -15.72 -2.28
CA GLU A 95 8.06 -15.34 -3.68
C GLU A 95 8.44 -16.49 -4.63
N GLY A 96 8.55 -17.71 -4.07
CA GLY A 96 8.92 -18.96 -4.75
C GLY A 96 10.39 -19.36 -4.65
N GLY A 97 11.18 -18.63 -3.87
CA GLY A 97 12.58 -18.95 -3.62
C GLY A 97 12.92 -19.03 -2.14
N THR A 98 14.22 -19.12 -1.88
CA THR A 98 14.79 -19.05 -0.53
C THR A 98 15.81 -17.92 -0.42
N ARG A 99 16.03 -17.42 0.78
CA ARG A 99 17.02 -16.40 1.10
C ARG A 99 17.85 -16.76 2.31
N VAL A 100 19.13 -16.42 2.24
CA VAL A 100 20.03 -16.45 3.37
C VAL A 100 19.69 -15.28 4.31
N CYS A 101 19.34 -15.62 5.54
CA CYS A 101 18.97 -14.71 6.61
C CYS A 101 20.18 -13.88 7.04
N ARG A 102 20.06 -12.55 7.00
CA ARG A 102 21.01 -11.66 7.66
C ARG A 102 20.59 -11.45 9.11
N ARG A 103 21.48 -10.91 9.95
CA ARG A 103 21.17 -10.56 11.35
C ARG A 103 19.89 -9.73 11.48
N LYS A 104 19.69 -8.75 10.58
CA LYS A 104 18.48 -7.92 10.59
C LYS A 104 17.22 -8.69 10.20
N ASP A 105 17.32 -9.75 9.41
CA ASP A 105 16.15 -10.51 8.94
C ASP A 105 15.62 -11.48 10.01
N VAL A 106 16.35 -11.69 11.11
CA VAL A 106 15.89 -12.52 12.24
C VAL A 106 14.64 -11.90 12.88
N LEU A 107 13.59 -12.73 12.98
CA LEU A 107 12.34 -12.38 13.66
C LEU A 107 12.48 -12.69 15.16
N THR A 108 12.85 -11.68 15.93
CA THR A 108 12.87 -11.76 17.39
C THR A 108 11.45 -11.71 17.96
N ALA A 109 11.28 -12.13 19.21
CA ALA A 109 10.00 -12.00 19.93
C ALA A 109 9.51 -10.54 19.97
N GLU A 110 10.43 -9.59 20.16
CA GLU A 110 10.15 -8.16 20.11
C GLU A 110 9.59 -7.73 18.74
N LYS A 111 10.26 -8.07 17.64
CA LYS A 111 9.78 -7.73 16.29
C LYS A 111 8.44 -8.36 15.98
N LYS A 112 8.22 -9.62 16.39
CA LYS A 112 6.93 -10.29 16.25
C LYS A 112 5.84 -9.56 17.03
N SER A 113 6.13 -9.11 18.26
CA SER A 113 5.21 -8.29 19.06
C SER A 113 4.92 -6.95 18.38
N ILE A 114 5.92 -6.25 17.86
CA ILE A 114 5.74 -5.00 17.12
C ILE A 114 4.81 -5.21 15.92
N ILE A 115 5.03 -6.27 15.13
CA ILE A 115 4.20 -6.59 13.97
C ILE A 115 2.74 -6.83 14.40
N LEU A 116 2.51 -7.76 15.33
CA LEU A 116 1.17 -8.26 15.64
C LEU A 116 0.38 -7.35 16.59
N ASN A 117 1.04 -6.71 17.55
CA ASN A 117 0.38 -5.97 18.63
C ASN A 117 0.40 -4.45 18.41
N GLN A 118 1.20 -3.93 17.49
CA GLN A 118 1.31 -2.50 17.24
C GLN A 118 1.02 -2.13 15.78
N VAL A 119 1.77 -2.70 14.84
CA VAL A 119 1.68 -2.33 13.42
C VAL A 119 0.35 -2.75 12.82
N PHE A 120 -0.03 -4.02 12.91
CA PHE A 120 -1.29 -4.50 12.33
C PHE A 120 -2.53 -3.83 12.94
N PRO A 121 -2.70 -3.74 14.27
CA PRO A 121 -3.88 -3.11 14.86
C PRO A 121 -4.05 -1.65 14.41
N LYS A 122 -2.96 -0.86 14.40
CA LYS A 122 -3.00 0.54 13.95
C LYS A 122 -3.29 0.66 12.45
N ALA A 123 -2.64 -0.17 11.63
CA ALA A 123 -2.86 -0.17 10.17
C ALA A 123 -4.29 -0.59 9.80
N ILE A 124 -4.82 -1.63 10.44
CA ILE A 124 -6.20 -2.09 10.27
C ILE A 124 -7.16 -0.99 10.70
N LYS A 125 -6.92 -0.34 11.84
CA LYS A 125 -7.76 0.77 12.31
C LYS A 125 -7.87 1.89 11.27
N LEU A 126 -6.78 2.23 10.57
CA LEU A 126 -6.82 3.23 9.50
C LEU A 126 -7.84 2.89 8.39
N HIS A 127 -7.98 1.60 8.05
CA HIS A 127 -8.99 1.13 7.10
C HIS A 127 -10.39 1.04 7.72
N MET A 128 -10.52 0.49 8.93
CA MET A 128 -11.82 0.35 9.62
C MET A 128 -12.52 1.69 9.83
N ASP A 129 -11.77 2.72 10.21
CA ASP A 129 -12.30 4.06 10.42
C ASP A 129 -12.80 4.72 9.12
N ARG A 130 -12.28 4.30 7.97
CA ARG A 130 -12.51 4.94 6.67
C ARG A 130 -13.43 4.16 5.75
N LEU A 131 -13.49 2.83 5.90
CA LEU A 131 -14.15 1.93 4.96
C LEU A 131 -15.25 1.14 5.66
N HIS A 132 -16.48 1.35 5.22
CA HIS A 132 -17.61 0.49 5.52
C HIS A 132 -17.85 -0.50 4.39
N VAL A 133 -18.36 -1.67 4.71
CA VAL A 133 -18.78 -2.72 3.78
C VAL A 133 -20.20 -3.16 4.10
N GLN A 134 -20.83 -3.84 3.15
CA GLN A 134 -21.95 -4.73 3.48
C GLN A 134 -21.36 -5.99 4.13
N PRO A 135 -21.63 -6.25 5.42
CA PRO A 135 -20.97 -7.32 6.14
C PRO A 135 -21.23 -8.69 5.50
N PHE A 136 -20.18 -9.48 5.37
CA PHE A 136 -20.33 -10.89 5.00
C PHE A 136 -20.83 -11.65 6.23
N MET A 137 -22.07 -12.14 6.16
CA MET A 137 -22.74 -12.81 7.29
C MET A 137 -22.49 -14.32 7.33
N ASN A 138 -22.08 -14.90 6.21
CA ASN A 138 -21.78 -16.32 6.10
C ASN A 138 -20.35 -16.64 6.58
N VAL A 139 -20.04 -17.93 6.57
CA VAL A 139 -18.70 -18.44 6.86
C VAL A 139 -17.81 -18.31 5.61
N LEU A 140 -16.62 -17.73 5.76
CA LEU A 140 -15.61 -17.67 4.70
C LEU A 140 -14.80 -18.98 4.71
N VAL A 141 -15.04 -19.83 3.72
CA VAL A 141 -14.21 -21.01 3.45
C VAL A 141 -13.13 -20.62 2.45
N VAL A 142 -11.88 -20.74 2.86
CA VAL A 142 -10.74 -20.36 2.01
C VAL A 142 -10.42 -21.50 1.05
N PRO A 143 -10.35 -21.27 -0.26
CA PRO A 143 -10.01 -22.34 -1.19
C PRO A 143 -8.57 -22.82 -0.99
N ASN A 144 -8.30 -24.06 -1.40
CA ASN A 144 -6.93 -24.54 -1.51
C ASN A 144 -6.24 -23.81 -2.68
N PHE A 145 -5.23 -23.01 -2.37
CA PHE A 145 -4.41 -22.37 -3.39
C PHE A 145 -3.41 -23.39 -3.97
N THR A 146 -3.20 -23.34 -5.28
CA THR A 146 -2.27 -24.25 -5.96
C THR A 146 -0.87 -24.11 -5.37
N ALA A 147 -0.25 -25.24 -5.01
CA ALA A 147 1.13 -25.27 -4.52
C ALA A 147 2.08 -24.62 -5.54
N GLY A 148 3.02 -23.83 -5.06
CA GLY A 148 3.93 -23.07 -5.93
C GLY A 148 3.36 -21.75 -6.47
N THR A 149 2.12 -21.39 -6.13
CA THR A 149 1.60 -20.03 -6.35
C THR A 149 1.90 -19.13 -5.16
N LEU A 150 1.86 -17.81 -5.37
CA LEU A 150 2.16 -16.86 -4.31
C LEU A 150 1.24 -17.01 -3.07
N CYS A 151 -0.05 -17.17 -3.29
CA CYS A 151 -1.02 -17.40 -2.22
C CYS A 151 -0.84 -18.79 -1.58
N GLY A 152 -0.50 -19.80 -2.39
CA GLY A 152 -0.20 -21.16 -1.93
C GLY A 152 1.12 -21.29 -1.17
N TYR A 153 1.93 -20.23 -1.08
CA TYR A 153 3.08 -20.24 -0.20
C TYR A 153 2.72 -19.98 1.26
N PHE A 154 1.58 -19.37 1.59
CA PHE A 154 1.24 -19.04 2.99
C PHE A 154 0.67 -20.23 3.74
N GLU A 155 0.97 -20.31 5.03
CA GLU A 155 0.40 -21.32 5.92
C GLU A 155 -1.03 -20.91 6.30
N ILE A 156 -2.00 -21.72 5.91
CA ILE A 156 -3.42 -21.51 6.19
C ILE A 156 -3.92 -22.67 7.04
N PRO A 157 -4.48 -22.43 8.24
CA PRO A 157 -5.04 -23.49 9.07
C PRO A 157 -6.02 -24.38 8.30
N SER A 158 -5.90 -25.70 8.46
CA SER A 158 -6.75 -26.66 7.75
C SER A 158 -8.25 -26.47 8.03
N SER A 159 -8.60 -25.94 9.21
CA SER A 159 -9.98 -25.56 9.54
C SER A 159 -10.52 -24.46 8.63
N HIS A 160 -9.70 -23.53 8.16
CA HIS A 160 -10.15 -22.45 7.27
C HIS A 160 -10.52 -22.94 5.87
N HIS A 161 -9.97 -24.07 5.45
CA HIS A 161 -10.32 -24.76 4.20
C HIS A 161 -11.57 -25.66 4.32
N THR A 162 -12.04 -25.90 5.54
CA THR A 162 -13.13 -26.85 5.81
C THR A 162 -14.28 -26.18 6.55
N THR A 163 -14.15 -25.95 7.85
CA THR A 163 -15.17 -25.27 8.66
C THR A 163 -15.23 -23.77 8.40
N GLY A 164 -14.18 -23.18 7.84
CA GLY A 164 -14.09 -21.76 7.49
C GLY A 164 -14.03 -20.81 8.69
N VAL A 165 -14.10 -19.51 8.40
CA VAL A 165 -14.00 -18.43 9.39
C VAL A 165 -15.24 -17.55 9.34
N SER A 166 -15.92 -17.39 10.46
CA SER A 166 -17.07 -16.47 10.60
C SER A 166 -16.66 -15.10 11.14
N GLY A 167 -17.53 -14.11 10.95
CA GLY A 167 -17.42 -12.80 11.61
C GLY A 167 -16.28 -11.92 11.08
N ALA A 168 -15.90 -12.07 9.81
CA ALA A 168 -14.89 -11.27 9.16
C ALA A 168 -15.31 -10.92 7.73
N ASP A 169 -14.88 -9.76 7.26
CA ASP A 169 -15.07 -9.28 5.89
C ASP A 169 -13.78 -9.34 5.08
N MET A 170 -12.64 -9.45 5.76
CA MET A 170 -11.31 -9.64 5.20
C MET A 170 -10.47 -10.54 6.12
N LEU A 171 -10.03 -11.69 5.60
CA LEU A 171 -9.03 -12.54 6.23
C LEU A 171 -7.65 -12.14 5.70
N LEU A 172 -6.72 -11.84 6.60
CA LEU A 172 -5.35 -11.46 6.26
C LEU A 172 -4.36 -12.46 6.84
N TYR A 173 -3.68 -13.21 5.98
CA TYR A 173 -2.62 -14.14 6.38
C TYR A 173 -1.28 -13.40 6.38
N ALA A 174 -0.74 -13.19 7.58
CA ALA A 174 0.46 -12.41 7.84
C ALA A 174 1.68 -13.31 8.01
N ALA A 175 2.77 -12.93 7.35
CA ALA A 175 4.08 -13.57 7.49
C ALA A 175 5.19 -12.55 7.73
N ALA A 176 6.35 -13.06 8.15
CA ALA A 176 7.53 -12.24 8.43
C ALA A 176 8.82 -12.91 7.89
N ALA A 177 8.77 -13.26 6.61
CA ALA A 177 9.86 -13.84 5.84
C ALA A 177 10.87 -12.77 5.37
N PRO A 178 12.15 -13.14 5.12
CA PRO A 178 13.17 -12.20 4.65
C PRO A 178 12.80 -11.56 3.30
N THR A 179 12.95 -10.24 3.20
CA THR A 179 12.63 -9.45 1.99
C THR A 179 13.87 -8.98 1.22
N ARG A 180 13.70 -8.65 -0.07
CA ARG A 180 14.77 -8.15 -0.95
C ARG A 180 14.87 -6.62 -0.95
N GLY A 181 16.11 -6.11 -0.94
CA GLY A 181 16.40 -4.69 -1.18
C GLY A 181 15.73 -3.78 -0.15
N PHE A 182 14.98 -2.79 -0.63
CA PHE A 182 14.23 -1.81 0.16
C PHE A 182 12.72 -2.17 0.27
N THR A 183 12.41 -3.46 0.20
CA THR A 183 11.04 -3.94 0.40
C THR A 183 10.79 -4.11 1.89
N HIS A 184 9.95 -3.25 2.47
CA HIS A 184 9.56 -3.34 3.88
C HIS A 184 8.39 -4.29 4.07
N ALA A 185 7.39 -4.21 3.18
CA ALA A 185 6.30 -5.15 3.14
C ALA A 185 5.80 -5.34 1.69
N TRP A 186 4.97 -6.36 1.50
CA TRP A 186 4.12 -6.51 0.32
C TRP A 186 2.87 -7.29 0.69
N ALA A 187 1.80 -7.10 -0.07
CA ALA A 187 0.54 -7.79 0.15
C ALA A 187 -0.24 -7.93 -1.16
N VAL A 188 -1.08 -8.94 -1.28
CA VAL A 188 -1.98 -9.11 -2.43
C VAL A 188 -3.30 -9.73 -2.01
N ALA A 189 -4.33 -9.50 -2.83
CA ALA A 189 -5.59 -10.23 -2.75
C ALA A 189 -5.41 -11.65 -3.34
N CYS A 190 -5.92 -12.66 -2.64
CA CYS A 190 -5.84 -14.07 -3.04
C CYS A 190 -7.20 -14.68 -3.38
N PHE A 191 -8.27 -14.22 -2.74
CA PHE A 191 -9.63 -14.68 -3.01
C PHE A 191 -10.64 -13.54 -2.96
N ALA A 192 -11.59 -13.57 -3.88
CA ALA A 192 -12.68 -12.62 -3.99
C ALA A 192 -14.04 -13.31 -4.11
N LEU A 193 -15.08 -12.64 -3.58
CA LEU A 193 -16.48 -13.05 -3.73
C LEU A 193 -16.97 -12.87 -5.18
N ASP A 194 -18.20 -13.28 -5.45
CA ASP A 194 -18.82 -13.18 -6.78
C ASP A 194 -18.97 -11.74 -7.27
N ASP A 195 -19.23 -10.81 -6.35
CA ASP A 195 -19.26 -9.36 -6.61
C ASP A 195 -17.86 -8.77 -6.93
N ARG A 196 -16.83 -9.63 -6.90
CA ARG A 196 -15.40 -9.36 -7.09
C ARG A 196 -14.72 -8.69 -5.91
N ARG A 197 -15.38 -8.54 -4.76
CA ARG A 197 -14.80 -7.96 -3.55
C ARG A 197 -13.73 -8.88 -2.97
N PRO A 198 -12.48 -8.42 -2.80
CA PRO A 198 -11.46 -9.20 -2.09
C PRO A 198 -11.87 -9.47 -0.64
N VAL A 199 -11.72 -10.72 -0.21
CA VAL A 199 -12.05 -11.15 1.17
C VAL A 199 -10.97 -12.03 1.80
N VAL A 200 -9.98 -12.47 1.01
CA VAL A 200 -8.76 -13.08 1.53
C VAL A 200 -7.56 -12.40 0.89
N GLY A 201 -6.61 -11.98 1.71
CA GLY A 201 -5.32 -11.48 1.28
C GLY A 201 -4.19 -12.10 2.09
N VAL A 202 -2.99 -11.98 1.53
CA VAL A 202 -1.74 -12.37 2.18
C VAL A 202 -0.83 -11.15 2.28
N MET A 203 -0.02 -11.09 3.34
CA MET A 203 0.91 -9.99 3.56
C MET A 203 2.19 -10.49 4.22
N ASN A 204 3.33 -10.07 3.68
CA ASN A 204 4.63 -10.30 4.29
C ASN A 204 5.25 -8.98 4.75
N ILE A 205 5.71 -8.93 6.01
CA ILE A 205 6.46 -7.79 6.57
C ILE A 205 7.89 -8.22 6.87
N GLY A 206 8.86 -7.58 6.22
CA GLY A 206 10.28 -7.89 6.39
C GLY A 206 10.81 -7.53 7.79
N PRO A 207 11.27 -8.50 8.60
CA PRO A 207 11.78 -8.24 9.96
C PRO A 207 12.98 -7.29 10.01
N GLY A 208 13.72 -7.15 8.90
CA GLY A 208 14.88 -6.28 8.79
C GLY A 208 14.59 -4.80 8.75
N THR A 209 13.31 -4.41 8.68
CA THR A 209 12.89 -3.01 8.50
C THR A 209 11.72 -2.59 9.39
N VAL A 210 11.10 -3.53 10.10
CA VAL A 210 9.97 -3.24 10.99
C VAL A 210 10.46 -2.53 12.25
N THR A 211 9.71 -1.51 12.64
CA THR A 211 9.95 -0.70 13.85
C THR A 211 8.62 -0.33 14.47
N GLU A 212 8.61 0.07 15.74
CA GLU A 212 7.47 0.73 16.38
C GLU A 212 7.39 2.19 15.89
N SER A 213 6.98 2.39 14.63
CA SER A 213 6.87 3.73 14.05
C SER A 213 5.60 3.89 13.21
N GLU A 214 5.13 5.13 13.11
CA GLU A 214 4.07 5.51 12.17
C GLU A 214 4.43 5.11 10.73
N PHE A 215 5.70 5.19 10.36
CA PHE A 215 6.14 4.74 9.04
C PHE A 215 5.84 3.26 8.80
N SER A 216 6.17 2.37 9.75
CA SER A 216 5.83 0.95 9.63
C SER A 216 4.31 0.71 9.60
N VAL A 217 3.52 1.50 10.33
CA VAL A 217 2.05 1.47 10.27
C VAL A 217 1.54 1.87 8.88
N ARG A 218 2.05 2.94 8.28
CA ARG A 218 1.65 3.40 6.94
C ARG A 218 2.06 2.43 5.83
N VAL A 219 3.24 1.83 5.94
CA VAL A 219 3.66 0.74 5.04
C VAL A 219 2.70 -0.45 5.14
N ALA A 220 2.28 -0.83 6.35
CA ALA A 220 1.34 -1.92 6.52
C ALA A 220 -0.05 -1.59 5.97
N ALA A 221 -0.55 -0.38 6.22
CA ALA A 221 -1.82 0.09 5.67
C ALA A 221 -1.79 0.16 4.12
N HIS A 222 -0.66 0.58 3.53
CA HIS A 222 -0.46 0.54 2.09
C HIS A 222 -0.57 -0.90 1.54
N GLY A 223 0.06 -1.87 2.19
CA GLY A 223 -0.09 -3.28 1.83
C GLY A 223 -1.54 -3.76 1.95
N ILE A 224 -2.21 -3.45 3.06
CA ILE A 224 -3.62 -3.82 3.27
C ILE A 224 -4.51 -3.20 2.18
N ALA A 225 -4.26 -1.96 1.76
CA ALA A 225 -5.00 -1.31 0.68
C ALA A 225 -4.95 -2.13 -0.63
N HIS A 226 -3.77 -2.66 -0.98
CA HIS A 226 -3.63 -3.56 -2.12
C HIS A 226 -4.42 -4.86 -1.94
N ALA A 227 -4.37 -5.47 -0.76
CA ALA A 227 -5.13 -6.67 -0.44
C ALA A 227 -6.66 -6.43 -0.48
N LEU A 228 -7.11 -5.19 -0.25
CA LEU A 228 -8.50 -4.75 -0.37
C LEU A 228 -8.93 -4.38 -1.80
N GLY A 229 -8.01 -4.46 -2.77
CA GLY A 229 -8.33 -4.24 -4.18
C GLY A 229 -7.84 -2.92 -4.77
N PHE A 230 -7.02 -2.15 -4.06
CA PHE A 230 -6.35 -1.01 -4.67
C PHE A 230 -5.28 -1.49 -5.66
N GLY A 231 -5.52 -1.33 -6.96
CA GLY A 231 -4.51 -1.65 -7.98
C GLY A 231 -5.09 -1.74 -9.38
N ARG A 232 -4.19 -1.67 -10.37
CA ARG A 232 -4.54 -1.56 -11.81
C ARG A 232 -5.62 -2.55 -12.24
N ARG A 233 -5.44 -3.83 -11.90
CA ARG A 233 -6.35 -4.92 -12.31
C ARG A 233 -7.79 -4.70 -11.86
N PHE A 234 -7.98 -4.19 -10.64
CA PHE A 234 -9.32 -3.90 -10.11
C PHE A 234 -9.90 -2.65 -10.76
N PHE A 235 -9.08 -1.61 -10.96
CA PHE A 235 -9.51 -0.39 -11.65
C PHE A 235 -9.94 -0.69 -13.09
N GLU A 236 -9.16 -1.47 -13.85
CA GLU A 236 -9.51 -1.91 -15.21
C GLU A 236 -10.76 -2.79 -15.21
N ALA A 237 -10.86 -3.77 -14.31
CA ALA A 237 -12.04 -4.64 -14.21
C ALA A 237 -13.33 -3.88 -13.85
N ARG A 238 -13.21 -2.68 -13.28
CA ARG A 238 -14.32 -1.77 -12.96
C ARG A 238 -14.42 -0.59 -13.95
N ASN A 239 -13.69 -0.61 -15.06
CA ASN A 239 -13.67 0.45 -16.08
C ASN A 239 -13.39 1.85 -15.50
N MET A 240 -12.49 1.93 -14.50
CA MET A 240 -12.17 3.17 -13.79
C MET A 240 -11.01 3.94 -14.41
N THR A 241 -10.31 3.37 -15.39
CA THR A 241 -9.08 3.94 -15.95
C THR A 241 -9.28 4.51 -17.34
N GLN A 242 -8.54 5.58 -17.65
CA GLN A 242 -8.49 6.19 -18.98
C GLN A 242 -7.05 6.55 -19.35
N THR A 243 -6.70 6.37 -20.63
CA THR A 243 -5.41 6.83 -21.17
C THR A 243 -5.53 8.27 -21.67
N ILE A 244 -4.60 9.12 -21.25
CA ILE A 244 -4.51 10.53 -21.66
C ILE A 244 -3.21 10.74 -22.44
N PRO A 245 -3.28 11.22 -23.69
CA PRO A 245 -2.10 11.44 -24.50
C PRO A 245 -1.35 12.73 -24.12
N GLU A 246 -0.08 12.80 -24.51
CA GLU A 246 0.74 14.02 -24.56
C GLU A 246 0.91 14.78 -23.23
N VAL A 247 0.83 14.08 -22.09
CA VAL A 247 0.93 14.71 -20.77
C VAL A 247 2.38 15.02 -20.42
N ARG A 248 2.72 16.31 -20.35
CA ARG A 248 4.04 16.83 -19.93
C ARG A 248 5.22 16.28 -20.75
N GLY A 249 4.97 15.99 -22.03
CA GLY A 249 5.95 15.43 -22.95
C GLY A 249 6.08 13.90 -22.91
N LYS A 250 5.17 13.20 -22.24
CA LYS A 250 4.99 11.74 -22.34
C LYS A 250 3.94 11.43 -23.40
N GLU A 251 4.13 10.37 -24.17
CA GLU A 251 3.18 9.96 -25.22
C GLU A 251 1.81 9.61 -24.64
N ASN A 252 1.77 8.81 -23.58
CA ASN A 252 0.54 8.37 -22.91
C ASN A 252 0.75 8.26 -21.39
N VAL A 253 -0.26 8.64 -20.61
CA VAL A 253 -0.35 8.35 -19.16
C VAL A 253 -1.69 7.72 -18.84
N LEU A 254 -1.75 6.86 -17.84
CA LEU A 254 -2.99 6.26 -17.34
C LEU A 254 -3.46 7.05 -16.12
N VAL A 255 -4.74 7.39 -16.11
CA VAL A 255 -5.40 8.03 -14.97
C VAL A 255 -6.55 7.18 -14.48
N VAL A 256 -6.88 7.28 -13.19
CA VAL A 256 -8.15 6.83 -12.65
C VAL A 256 -9.14 7.99 -12.78
N SER A 257 -10.12 7.84 -13.68
CA SER A 257 -11.09 8.86 -14.08
C SER A 257 -12.52 8.57 -13.63
N SER A 258 -12.70 7.57 -12.75
CA SER A 258 -14.00 7.25 -12.15
C SER A 258 -14.57 8.43 -11.33
N PRO A 259 -15.90 8.51 -11.15
CA PRO A 259 -16.56 9.74 -10.71
C PRO A 259 -16.05 10.35 -9.40
N LYS A 260 -15.89 9.57 -8.32
CA LYS A 260 -15.39 10.11 -7.05
C LYS A 260 -13.92 10.43 -7.11
N THR A 261 -13.13 9.61 -7.80
CA THR A 261 -11.68 9.85 -7.94
C THR A 261 -11.44 11.13 -8.73
N LEU A 262 -12.21 11.37 -9.79
CA LEU A 262 -12.20 12.61 -10.56
C LEU A 262 -12.59 13.81 -9.68
N GLU A 263 -13.71 13.72 -8.94
CA GLU A 263 -14.18 14.76 -8.02
C GLU A 263 -13.08 15.14 -7.00
N LYS A 264 -12.50 14.15 -6.31
CA LYS A 264 -11.49 14.40 -5.26
C LYS A 264 -10.15 14.84 -5.83
N THR A 265 -9.79 14.42 -7.04
CA THR A 265 -8.60 14.93 -7.74
C THR A 265 -8.74 16.42 -8.03
N ARG A 266 -9.86 16.82 -8.64
CA ARG A 266 -10.13 18.22 -8.98
C ARG A 266 -10.13 19.11 -7.74
N ALA A 267 -10.72 18.62 -6.65
CA ALA A 267 -10.74 19.30 -5.37
C ALA A 267 -9.34 19.42 -4.75
N HIS A 268 -8.54 18.35 -4.73
CA HIS A 268 -7.20 18.36 -4.13
C HIS A 268 -6.27 19.35 -4.83
N PHE A 269 -6.21 19.33 -6.16
CA PHE A 269 -5.31 20.19 -6.94
C PHE A 269 -5.91 21.57 -7.24
N ASN A 270 -7.17 21.84 -6.90
CA ASN A 270 -7.94 23.00 -7.37
C ASN A 270 -7.86 23.17 -8.90
N CYS A 271 -8.16 22.08 -9.62
CA CYS A 271 -8.09 22.05 -11.08
C CYS A 271 -9.34 21.39 -11.67
N THR A 272 -10.28 22.18 -12.17
CA THR A 272 -11.57 21.68 -12.69
C THR A 272 -11.44 20.87 -13.98
N SER A 273 -10.38 21.10 -14.76
CA SER A 273 -10.11 20.38 -16.01
C SER A 273 -9.28 19.10 -15.83
N ALA A 274 -8.89 18.75 -14.60
CA ALA A 274 -8.13 17.51 -14.36
C ALA A 274 -8.93 16.30 -14.88
N PRO A 275 -8.30 15.40 -15.66
CA PRO A 275 -8.97 14.25 -16.27
C PRO A 275 -9.12 13.05 -15.31
N GLY A 276 -8.44 13.07 -14.17
CA GLY A 276 -8.41 11.99 -13.19
C GLY A 276 -7.10 11.98 -12.40
N MET A 277 -6.95 11.04 -11.47
CA MET A 277 -5.71 10.88 -10.71
C MET A 277 -4.72 10.03 -11.50
N GLU A 278 -3.57 10.58 -11.83
CA GLU A 278 -2.52 9.88 -12.57
C GLU A 278 -1.93 8.72 -11.76
N LEU A 279 -1.76 7.58 -12.42
CA LEU A 279 -1.10 6.40 -11.88
C LEU A 279 0.41 6.47 -12.14
N GLU A 280 1.19 5.85 -11.26
CA GLU A 280 2.65 5.77 -11.41
C GLU A 280 3.00 5.01 -12.69
N ASP A 281 3.82 5.60 -13.55
CA ASP A 281 4.26 5.01 -14.81
C ASP A 281 5.76 4.71 -14.82
N GLU A 282 6.47 5.04 -13.73
CA GLU A 282 7.89 4.77 -13.55
C GLU A 282 8.16 3.56 -12.63
N GLY A 283 9.39 3.05 -12.74
CA GLY A 283 9.86 1.92 -11.94
C GLY A 283 9.43 0.55 -12.46
N GLY A 284 8.82 0.52 -13.65
CA GLY A 284 8.53 -0.67 -14.45
C GLY A 284 7.75 -1.71 -13.66
N ASP A 285 8.21 -2.95 -13.78
CA ASP A 285 7.64 -4.12 -13.15
C ASP A 285 7.40 -4.03 -11.64
N LEU A 286 8.07 -3.12 -10.92
CA LEU A 286 7.97 -3.04 -9.46
C LEU A 286 6.79 -2.19 -8.98
N THR A 287 6.54 -1.05 -9.62
CA THR A 287 5.71 0.03 -9.08
C THR A 287 4.71 0.63 -10.05
N ALA A 288 4.79 0.29 -11.34
CA ALA A 288 3.97 0.93 -12.34
C ALA A 288 2.51 0.45 -12.28
N TRP A 289 1.60 1.42 -12.34
CA TRP A 289 0.16 1.35 -12.59
C TRP A 289 -0.74 0.98 -11.41
N SER A 290 -0.21 0.62 -10.25
CA SER A 290 -1.02 0.34 -9.04
C SER A 290 -0.78 1.30 -7.89
N HIS A 291 -0.17 2.46 -8.18
CA HIS A 291 0.14 3.50 -7.22
C HIS A 291 -0.25 4.86 -7.78
N TRP A 292 -0.48 5.84 -6.92
CA TRP A 292 -0.58 7.23 -7.36
C TRP A 292 0.76 7.73 -7.86
N LYS A 293 0.74 8.54 -8.93
CA LYS A 293 1.94 9.16 -9.47
C LYS A 293 2.62 9.99 -8.40
N ARG A 294 3.81 9.56 -7.96
CA ARG A 294 4.51 10.16 -6.82
C ARG A 294 4.80 11.64 -7.03
N ARG A 295 5.04 12.07 -8.28
CA ARG A 295 5.19 13.50 -8.63
C ARG A 295 4.02 14.34 -8.12
N ASN A 296 2.80 13.83 -8.25
CA ASN A 296 1.57 14.57 -7.96
C ASN A 296 1.10 14.34 -6.52
N ALA A 297 1.42 13.19 -5.93
CA ALA A 297 0.93 12.75 -4.62
C ALA A 297 2.02 12.07 -3.78
N LYS A 298 3.17 12.72 -3.59
CA LYS A 298 4.37 12.15 -2.97
C LYS A 298 4.13 11.56 -1.58
N ASP A 299 3.31 12.24 -0.79
CA ASP A 299 3.10 11.96 0.63
C ASP A 299 1.82 11.16 0.88
N GLU A 300 1.16 10.66 -0.18
CA GLU A 300 -0.08 9.88 -0.12
C GLU A 300 0.20 8.42 0.27
N LEU A 301 -0.75 7.78 0.95
CA LEU A 301 -0.67 6.38 1.38
C LEU A 301 -0.27 5.44 0.25
N MET A 302 -0.87 5.58 -0.94
CA MET A 302 -0.69 4.75 -2.13
C MET A 302 0.32 5.32 -3.12
N ALA A 303 1.24 6.19 -2.69
CA ALA A 303 2.41 6.53 -3.47
C ALA A 303 3.36 5.31 -3.58
N ALA A 304 4.01 5.13 -4.73
CA ALA A 304 4.89 3.98 -5.01
C ALA A 304 6.13 3.86 -4.10
N ILE A 305 6.57 4.99 -3.53
CA ILE A 305 7.63 5.06 -2.53
C ILE A 305 7.05 5.78 -1.33
N ASN A 306 6.92 5.08 -0.20
CA ASN A 306 6.25 5.61 0.97
C ASN A 306 7.04 6.78 1.56
N SER A 307 6.35 7.90 1.78
CA SER A 307 6.85 9.06 2.52
C SER A 307 6.00 9.24 3.79
N ALA A 308 5.24 10.32 3.92
CA ALA A 308 4.36 10.51 5.09
C ALA A 308 3.20 9.49 5.14
N GLY A 309 2.66 9.08 3.98
CA GLY A 309 1.62 8.05 3.89
C GLY A 309 0.23 8.51 4.34
N TYR A 310 -0.14 9.75 4.00
CA TYR A 310 -1.46 10.29 4.31
C TYR A 310 -2.56 9.48 3.61
N TYR A 311 -3.54 9.01 4.38
CA TYR A 311 -4.72 8.33 3.85
C TYR A 311 -5.75 9.38 3.43
N THR A 312 -5.56 9.89 2.21
CA THR A 312 -6.33 11.04 1.72
C THR A 312 -7.65 10.64 1.07
N ALA A 313 -8.44 11.67 0.75
CA ALA A 313 -9.65 11.53 -0.07
C ALA A 313 -9.37 10.91 -1.46
N LEU A 314 -8.13 10.96 -1.98
CA LEU A 314 -7.78 10.35 -3.27
C LEU A 314 -7.89 8.82 -3.21
N THR A 315 -7.22 8.19 -2.24
CA THR A 315 -7.30 6.74 -2.04
C THR A 315 -8.70 6.29 -1.62
N MET A 316 -9.35 7.06 -0.73
CA MET A 316 -10.73 6.76 -0.34
C MET A 316 -11.70 6.82 -1.52
N ALA A 317 -11.51 7.77 -2.43
CA ALA A 317 -12.35 7.88 -3.62
C ALA A 317 -12.19 6.69 -4.57
N ALA A 318 -10.96 6.19 -4.76
CA ALA A 318 -10.74 4.96 -5.50
C ALA A 318 -11.47 3.76 -4.85
N PHE A 319 -11.45 3.66 -3.52
CA PHE A 319 -12.22 2.62 -2.82
C PHE A 319 -13.74 2.78 -2.95
N ALA A 320 -14.25 4.01 -2.95
CA ALA A 320 -15.67 4.26 -3.19
C ALA A 320 -16.08 3.84 -4.62
N ASP A 321 -15.29 4.21 -5.63
CA ASP A 321 -15.57 3.91 -7.04
C ASP A 321 -15.36 2.42 -7.37
N LEU A 322 -14.53 1.71 -6.60
CA LEU A 322 -14.47 0.24 -6.63
C LEU A 322 -15.79 -0.41 -6.22
N GLY A 323 -16.76 0.32 -5.66
CA GLY A 323 -18.12 -0.15 -5.35
C GLY A 323 -18.22 -1.24 -4.28
N PHE A 324 -17.09 -1.67 -3.72
CA PHE A 324 -17.02 -2.61 -2.60
C PHE A 324 -17.25 -1.92 -1.25
N TYR A 325 -16.93 -0.62 -1.18
CA TYR A 325 -16.81 0.13 0.07
C TYR A 325 -17.66 1.41 0.02
N ARG A 326 -18.26 1.76 1.16
CA ARG A 326 -18.67 3.13 1.46
C ARG A 326 -17.60 3.78 2.30
N VAL A 327 -17.31 5.05 2.05
CA VAL A 327 -16.19 5.73 2.70
C VAL A 327 -16.65 6.84 3.63
N GLN A 328 -15.96 6.99 4.75
CA GLN A 328 -16.21 8.03 5.75
C GLN A 328 -15.35 9.25 5.45
N TRP A 329 -15.86 10.16 4.61
CA TRP A 329 -15.09 11.28 4.07
C TRP A 329 -14.45 12.20 5.13
N ASP A 330 -15.08 12.36 6.29
CA ASP A 330 -14.57 13.19 7.38
C ASP A 330 -13.28 12.65 8.01
N MET A 331 -12.96 11.36 7.76
CA MET A 331 -11.72 10.73 8.20
C MET A 331 -10.56 10.90 7.21
N ALA A 332 -10.78 11.59 6.09
CA ALA A 332 -9.74 11.85 5.10
C ALA A 332 -8.65 12.75 5.67
N GLU A 333 -7.40 12.29 5.58
CA GLU A 333 -6.25 13.11 5.96
C GLU A 333 -5.96 14.15 4.86
N ARG A 334 -5.52 15.34 5.28
CA ARG A 334 -5.07 16.38 4.36
C ARG A 334 -3.61 16.19 4.02
N MET A 335 -3.30 16.08 2.73
CA MET A 335 -1.93 16.07 2.23
C MET A 335 -1.56 17.47 1.72
N PRO A 336 -0.54 18.14 2.26
CA PRO A 336 -0.11 19.45 1.75
C PRO A 336 0.43 19.39 0.32
N TRP A 337 1.12 18.29 -0.04
CA TRP A 337 1.72 18.12 -1.36
C TRP A 337 0.68 18.21 -2.49
N GLY A 338 0.86 19.16 -3.40
CA GLY A 338 -0.05 19.39 -4.53
C GLY A 338 -1.41 19.99 -4.16
N SER A 339 -1.66 20.28 -2.89
CA SER A 339 -2.94 20.88 -2.47
C SER A 339 -3.07 22.30 -3.03
N ASN A 340 -4.19 22.57 -3.72
CA ASN A 340 -4.47 23.85 -4.37
C ASN A 340 -3.38 24.34 -5.36
N SER A 341 -2.63 23.41 -5.96
CA SER A 341 -1.51 23.76 -6.85
C SER A 341 -1.93 24.35 -8.20
N GLY A 342 -3.21 24.27 -8.56
CA GLY A 342 -3.70 24.60 -9.89
C GLY A 342 -3.43 23.51 -10.91
N CYS A 343 -3.90 23.73 -12.14
CA CYS A 343 -3.82 22.78 -13.24
C CYS A 343 -2.41 22.65 -13.82
N GLU A 344 -1.57 23.66 -13.64
CA GLU A 344 -0.20 23.72 -14.15
C GLU A 344 0.65 22.61 -13.55
N LEU A 345 0.41 22.21 -12.30
CA LEU A 345 1.09 21.06 -11.70
C LEU A 345 0.82 19.80 -12.54
N LEU A 346 -0.43 19.59 -12.98
CA LEU A 346 -0.81 18.38 -13.71
C LEU A 346 -0.46 18.45 -15.20
N THR A 347 -0.41 19.64 -15.80
CA THR A 347 -0.27 19.82 -17.26
C THR A 347 1.14 20.23 -17.69
N GLN A 348 1.92 20.89 -16.82
CA GLN A 348 3.24 21.43 -17.13
C GLN A 348 4.37 20.65 -16.47
N LYS A 349 5.58 20.77 -17.02
CA LYS A 349 6.79 20.20 -16.41
C LYS A 349 7.03 20.84 -15.04
N CYS A 350 7.52 20.06 -14.08
CA CYS A 350 7.82 20.55 -12.72
C CYS A 350 9.00 21.53 -12.68
N LEU A 351 9.92 21.43 -13.65
CA LEU A 351 10.97 22.41 -13.90
C LEU A 351 11.02 22.74 -15.39
N THR A 352 11.15 24.02 -15.69
CA THR A 352 11.38 24.54 -17.04
C THR A 352 12.61 25.42 -17.01
N LYS A 353 13.64 25.06 -17.79
CA LYS A 353 14.94 25.76 -17.81
C LYS A 353 15.55 25.95 -16.40
N GLY A 354 15.38 24.94 -15.53
CA GLY A 354 15.90 24.97 -14.15
C GLY A 354 15.07 25.77 -13.14
N VAL A 355 13.96 26.39 -13.56
CA VAL A 355 13.06 27.15 -12.68
C VAL A 355 11.78 26.36 -12.41
N THR A 356 11.26 26.42 -11.19
CA THR A 356 9.99 25.79 -10.79
C THR A 356 8.98 26.82 -10.33
N GLN A 357 7.69 26.55 -10.60
CA GLN A 357 6.57 27.33 -10.06
C GLN A 357 6.15 26.85 -8.65
N TYR A 358 6.67 25.71 -8.19
CA TYR A 358 6.31 25.07 -6.92
C TYR A 358 7.55 24.87 -6.04
N PRO A 359 8.19 25.94 -5.55
CA PRO A 359 9.45 25.86 -4.78
C PRO A 359 9.33 25.08 -3.47
N GLU A 360 8.12 24.99 -2.91
CA GLU A 360 7.80 24.18 -1.73
C GLU A 360 7.76 22.67 -2.02
N MET A 361 7.49 22.29 -3.27
CA MET A 361 7.42 20.90 -3.73
C MET A 361 8.73 20.46 -4.40
N PHE A 362 9.25 21.27 -5.33
CA PHE A 362 10.40 20.95 -6.15
C PHE A 362 11.56 21.89 -5.81
N LEU A 363 12.73 21.32 -5.56
CA LEU A 363 13.96 22.10 -5.44
C LEU A 363 14.74 22.00 -6.76
N PRO A 364 15.21 23.13 -7.33
CA PRO A 364 16.22 23.09 -8.38
C PRO A 364 17.56 22.74 -7.73
N ARG A 365 17.88 21.45 -7.58
CA ARG A 365 19.24 21.04 -7.20
C ARG A 365 20.09 20.88 -8.46
N CYS A 366 20.99 21.84 -8.69
CA CYS A 366 22.11 21.69 -9.60
C CYS A 366 23.28 21.00 -8.87
N LYS A 367 23.62 19.76 -9.24
CA LYS A 367 25.00 19.26 -9.10
C LYS A 367 25.47 18.87 -10.50
N SER A 368 26.46 19.63 -10.98
CA SER A 368 27.39 19.51 -12.13
C SER A 368 27.09 18.65 -13.38
N THR A 369 25.93 18.01 -13.54
CA THR A 369 25.51 17.41 -14.83
C THR A 369 24.03 17.01 -14.89
N PHE A 370 23.26 16.99 -13.78
CA PHE A 370 21.82 16.71 -13.81
C PHE A 370 21.03 17.48 -12.74
N CYS A 371 19.84 17.95 -13.12
CA CYS A 371 18.87 18.58 -12.21
C CYS A 371 17.81 17.56 -11.78
N TYR A 372 17.63 17.34 -10.47
CA TYR A 372 16.55 16.50 -9.93
C TYR A 372 15.63 17.31 -9.00
N ALA A 373 14.33 17.03 -9.08
CA ALA A 373 13.27 17.68 -8.32
C ALA A 373 12.91 16.88 -7.06
N HIS A 374 13.78 16.83 -6.04
CA HIS A 374 13.47 16.12 -4.80
C HIS A 374 13.85 16.93 -3.55
N ARG A 375 12.86 17.08 -2.65
CA ARG A 375 13.08 17.43 -1.25
C ARG A 375 13.18 16.14 -0.43
N ILE A 376 14.37 15.84 0.09
CA ILE A 376 14.54 14.91 1.20
C ILE A 376 14.22 15.72 2.45
N VAL A 377 13.06 15.51 3.06
CA VAL A 377 12.72 16.08 4.37
C VAL A 377 12.98 15.00 5.40
N LEU A 378 13.99 15.19 6.25
CA LEU A 378 14.12 14.41 7.48
C LEU A 378 13.00 14.81 8.45
N PRO A 379 12.58 13.95 9.40
CA PRO A 379 11.34 14.11 10.19
C PRO A 379 11.32 15.31 11.14
N TRP A 380 12.35 16.14 11.14
CA TRP A 380 12.48 17.33 11.99
C TRP A 380 12.98 18.44 11.08
N GLY A 381 12.18 19.50 10.90
CA GLY A 381 12.26 20.51 9.85
C GLY A 381 13.53 21.40 9.78
N THR A 382 14.72 20.82 9.88
CA THR A 382 16.00 21.49 9.66
C THR A 382 16.67 20.94 8.40
N ALA A 383 16.84 21.80 7.40
CA ALA A 383 17.66 21.52 6.23
C ALA A 383 19.14 21.56 6.64
N ILE A 384 19.77 20.39 6.77
CA ILE A 384 21.23 20.30 6.89
C ILE A 384 21.80 20.04 5.49
N LEU A 385 22.60 20.99 5.01
CA LEU A 385 23.49 20.82 3.86
C LEU A 385 24.47 19.67 4.16
N SER A 386 24.47 18.62 3.35
CA SER A 386 25.58 17.67 3.32
C SER A 386 26.18 17.63 1.93
N ALA A 387 27.44 18.03 1.85
CA ALA A 387 28.33 17.80 0.73
C ALA A 387 28.64 16.29 0.61
N ALA A 388 28.68 15.83 -0.63
CA ALA A 388 29.32 14.60 -1.12
C ALA A 388 29.44 14.79 -2.64
#